data_AF-A0A7S3WR48-F1
#
_entry.id   AF-A0A7S3WR48-F1
#
_cell.length_a   1.000
_cell.length_b   1.000
_cell.length_c   1.000
_cell.angle_alpha   90.00
_cell.angle_beta   90.00
_cell.angle_gamma   90.00
#
_symmetry.space_group_name_H-M   'P 1'
#
loop_
_entity.id
_entity.type
_entity.pdbx_description
1 polymer ?
#
loop_
_entity_poly.entity_id
_entity_poly.type
_entity_poly.pdbx_seq_one_letter_code
_entity_poly.pdbx_strand_id
1 'polypeptide(L)'
;RAWLHAYRLRLFRERCAVLGGDKPHAELEPAQAAAIEAAAVRRKSIMDSENPRFVLRQHIAARAIERAEANEYVELARVQQLLQMPYEDQGHVMSEKYASLPPDWSHSIILT
;
A
#
# COMPACT_ATOMS: atom_id res chain seq x y z
N ARG A 1 2.06 2.39 -18.12
CA ARG A 1 0.68 1.89 -17.87
C ARG A 1 -0.30 3.06 -18.02
N ALA A 2 -1.24 3.00 -18.97
CA ALA A 2 -2.12 4.13 -19.33
C ALA A 2 -3.01 4.63 -18.18
N TRP A 3 -3.49 3.73 -17.32
CA TRP A 3 -4.34 4.07 -16.17
C TRP A 3 -3.64 4.99 -15.15
N LEU A 4 -2.34 4.82 -14.94
CA LEU A 4 -1.56 5.58 -13.97
C LEU A 4 -1.37 7.04 -14.42
N HIS A 5 -1.26 7.24 -15.74
CA HIS A 5 -1.23 8.56 -16.36
C HIS A 5 -2.59 9.25 -16.26
N ALA A 6 -3.68 8.54 -16.58
CA ALA A 6 -5.04 9.06 -16.42
C ALA A 6 -5.35 9.46 -14.96
N TYR A 7 -4.91 8.64 -13.99
CA TYR A 7 -5.05 8.93 -12.57
C TYR A 7 -4.28 10.19 -12.14
N ARG A 8 -3.03 10.35 -12.60
CA ARG A 8 -2.23 11.57 -12.36
C ARG A 8 -2.92 12.81 -12.93
N LEU A 9 -3.45 12.73 -14.14
CA LEU A 9 -4.19 13.85 -14.75
C LEU A 9 -5.46 14.18 -13.99
N ARG A 10 -6.18 13.17 -13.48
CA ARG A 10 -7.37 13.39 -12.65
C ARG A 10 -7.01 14.14 -11.36
N LEU A 11 -5.98 13.71 -10.64
CA LEU A 11 -5.52 14.39 -9.42
C LEU A 11 -5.07 15.83 -9.70
N PHE A 12 -4.37 16.03 -10.82
CA PHE A 12 -3.95 17.36 -11.25
C PHE A 12 -5.17 18.27 -11.49
N ARG A 13 -6.21 17.76 -12.18
CA ARG A 13 -7.46 18.50 -12.39
C ARG A 13 -8.18 18.83 -11.09
N GLU A 14 -8.31 17.86 -10.18
CA GLU A 14 -8.94 18.06 -8.87
C GLU A 14 -8.20 19.14 -8.07
N ARG A 15 -6.86 19.13 -8.09
CA ARG A 15 -6.04 20.15 -7.45
C ARG A 15 -6.20 21.53 -8.10
N CYS A 16 -6.13 21.62 -9.42
CA CYS A 16 -6.30 22.89 -10.15
C CYS A 16 -7.70 23.48 -9.95
N ALA A 17 -8.74 22.65 -9.81
CA ALA A 17 -10.10 23.11 -9.50
C ALA A 17 -10.18 23.77 -8.11
N VAL A 18 -9.44 23.27 -7.13
CA VAL A 18 -9.34 23.88 -5.78
C VAL A 18 -8.50 25.16 -5.80
N LEU A 19 -7.47 25.21 -6.64
CA LEU A 19 -6.52 26.33 -6.70
C LEU A 19 -6.92 27.47 -7.66
N GLY A 20 -7.86 27.22 -8.58
CA GLY A 20 -8.20 28.15 -9.66
C GLY A 20 -7.09 28.27 -10.72
N GLY A 21 -6.23 27.25 -10.86
CA GLY A 21 -5.09 27.26 -11.78
C GLY A 21 -3.95 26.35 -11.34
N ASP A 22 -2.83 26.37 -12.06
CA ASP A 22 -1.59 25.71 -11.64
C ASP A 22 -0.74 26.71 -10.85
N LYS A 23 -0.97 26.75 -9.53
CA LYS A 23 -0.20 27.58 -8.60
C LYS A 23 0.82 26.72 -7.86
N PRO A 24 2.09 27.16 -7.74
CA PRO A 24 3.05 26.48 -6.89
C PRO A 24 2.60 26.54 -5.42
N HIS A 25 3.01 25.55 -4.62
CA HIS A 25 2.64 25.47 -3.20
C HIS A 25 3.01 26.72 -2.38
N ALA A 26 3.98 27.52 -2.85
CA ALA A 26 4.45 28.74 -2.19
C ALA A 26 3.50 29.94 -2.32
N GLU A 27 2.56 29.94 -3.27
CA GLU A 27 1.64 31.07 -3.56
C GLU A 27 0.20 30.76 -3.13
N LEU A 28 0.03 29.79 -2.22
CA LEU A 28 -1.28 29.33 -1.79
C LEU A 28 -1.79 30.13 -0.60
N GLU A 29 -3.02 30.61 -0.70
CA GLU A 29 -3.74 31.14 0.44
C GLU A 29 -3.92 30.03 1.51
N PRO A 30 -3.87 30.37 2.81
CA PRO A 30 -3.96 29.36 3.88
C PRO A 30 -5.26 28.53 3.82
N ALA A 31 -6.35 29.13 3.34
CA ALA A 31 -7.62 28.44 3.12
C ALA A 31 -7.54 27.38 1.99
N GLN A 32 -6.79 27.65 0.92
CA GLN A 32 -6.60 26.71 -0.20
C GLN A 32 -5.66 25.56 0.18
N ALA A 33 -4.60 25.87 0.93
CA ALA A 33 -3.70 24.85 1.47
C ALA A 33 -4.45 23.86 2.39
N ALA A 34 -5.29 24.37 3.29
CA ALA A 34 -6.12 23.54 4.16
C ALA A 34 -7.12 22.66 3.38
N ALA A 35 -7.71 23.19 2.29
CA ALA A 35 -8.62 22.43 1.44
C ALA A 35 -7.93 21.28 0.69
N ILE A 36 -6.71 21.50 0.20
CA ILE A 36 -5.89 20.45 -0.44
C ILE A 36 -5.52 19.37 0.58
N GLU A 37 -5.10 19.77 1.78
CA GLU A 37 -4.74 18.81 2.83
C GLU A 37 -5.96 17.96 3.23
N ALA A 38 -7.12 18.58 3.43
CA ALA A 38 -8.35 17.85 3.73
C ALA A 38 -8.76 16.88 2.60
N ALA A 39 -8.55 17.25 1.34
CA ALA A 39 -8.77 16.36 0.20
C ALA A 39 -7.74 15.21 0.16
N ALA A 40 -6.48 15.48 0.49
CA ALA A 40 -5.42 14.49 0.57
C ALA A 40 -5.69 13.46 1.69
N VAL A 41 -6.13 13.93 2.87
CA VAL A 41 -6.51 13.07 4.01
C VAL A 41 -7.70 12.17 3.63
N ARG A 42 -8.76 12.74 3.04
CA ARG A 42 -9.91 11.94 2.56
C ARG A 42 -9.50 10.89 1.54
N ARG A 43 -8.68 11.27 0.56
CA ARG A 43 -8.16 10.35 -0.46
C ARG A 43 -7.34 9.24 0.18
N LYS A 44 -6.46 9.56 1.13
CA LYS A 44 -5.65 8.57 1.84
C LYS A 44 -6.55 7.57 2.58
N SER A 45 -7.57 8.05 3.29
CA SER A 45 -8.50 7.17 4.00
C SER A 45 -9.23 6.18 3.07
N ILE A 46 -9.69 6.64 1.90
CA ILE A 46 -10.31 5.77 0.88
C ILE A 46 -9.29 4.79 0.29
N MET A 47 -8.06 5.26 0.04
CA MET A 47 -7.02 4.39 -0.51
C MET A 47 -6.58 3.32 0.49
N ASP A 48 -6.50 3.64 1.77
CA ASP A 48 -6.09 2.71 2.83
C ASP A 48 -7.18 1.66 3.10
N SER A 49 -8.48 1.97 2.85
CA SER A 49 -9.57 0.99 2.98
C SER A 49 -9.67 0.02 1.81
N GLU A 50 -9.26 0.45 0.61
CA GLU A 50 -9.36 -0.36 -0.61
C GLU A 50 -8.05 -1.09 -0.95
N ASN A 51 -6.89 -0.53 -0.60
CA ASN A 51 -5.60 -1.13 -0.92
C ASN A 51 -5.06 -1.91 0.30
N PRO A 52 -5.03 -3.25 0.25
CA PRO A 52 -4.49 -4.03 1.35
C PRO A 52 -2.99 -3.75 1.47
N ARG A 53 -2.54 -3.54 2.71
CA ARG A 53 -1.13 -3.40 3.04
C ARG A 53 -0.40 -4.75 2.92
N PHE A 54 -1.07 -5.82 3.32
CA PHE A 54 -0.52 -7.18 3.33
C PHE A 54 -1.14 -8.02 2.21
N VAL A 55 -0.27 -8.59 1.37
CA VAL A 55 -0.65 -9.51 0.30
C VAL A 55 0.21 -10.76 0.37
N LEU A 56 -0.38 -11.93 0.14
CA LEU A 56 0.36 -13.18 0.11
C LEU A 56 1.21 -13.27 -1.15
N ARG A 57 2.47 -12.83 -1.06
CA ARG A 57 3.45 -12.96 -2.14
C ARG A 57 4.01 -14.38 -2.20
N GLN A 58 4.46 -14.81 -3.39
CA GLN A 58 4.97 -16.18 -3.62
C GLN A 58 6.07 -16.60 -2.63
N HIS A 59 7.06 -15.75 -2.35
CA HIS A 59 8.12 -16.10 -1.40
C HIS A 59 7.64 -16.21 0.05
N ILE A 60 6.58 -15.48 0.43
CA ILE A 60 5.97 -15.58 1.76
C ILE A 60 5.27 -16.94 1.88
N ALA A 61 4.54 -17.34 0.84
CA ALA A 61 3.92 -18.65 0.75
C ALA A 61 4.95 -19.78 0.76
N ALA A 62 6.00 -19.71 -0.06
CA ALA A 62 7.08 -20.71 -0.12
C ALA A 62 7.74 -20.91 1.25
N ARG A 63 8.11 -19.81 1.93
CA ARG A 63 8.70 -19.87 3.28
C ARG A 63 7.74 -20.48 4.30
N ALA A 64 6.44 -20.21 4.21
CA ALA A 64 5.45 -20.79 5.10
C ALA A 64 5.30 -22.30 4.88
N ILE A 65 5.37 -22.76 3.62
CA ILE A 65 5.34 -24.18 3.25
C ILE A 65 6.58 -24.90 3.77
N GLU A 66 7.78 -24.38 3.50
CA GLU A 66 9.04 -24.97 3.97
C GLU A 66 9.07 -25.17 5.49
N ARG A 67 8.53 -24.21 6.25
CA ARG A 67 8.44 -24.29 7.71
C ARG A 67 7.41 -25.31 8.17
N ALA A 68 6.26 -25.38 7.49
CA ALA A 68 5.24 -26.38 7.78
C ALA A 68 5.74 -27.81 7.52
N GLU A 69 6.51 -28.03 6.46
CA GLU A 69 7.15 -29.32 6.16
C GLU A 69 8.16 -29.74 7.25
N ALA A 70 8.83 -28.77 7.88
CA ALA A 70 9.68 -28.99 9.05
C ALA A 70 8.90 -29.18 10.37
N ASN A 71 7.57 -29.32 10.32
CA ASN A 71 6.65 -29.36 11.47
C ASN A 71 6.62 -28.06 12.32
N GLU A 72 7.07 -26.93 11.78
CA GLU A 72 7.03 -25.62 12.43
C GLU A 72 5.90 -24.73 11.86
N TYR A 73 4.72 -24.74 12.50
CA TYR A 73 3.54 -24.00 12.02
C TYR A 73 3.48 -22.51 12.46
N VAL A 74 4.50 -22.02 13.15
CA VAL A 74 4.51 -20.66 13.72
C VAL A 74 4.45 -19.59 12.63
N GLU A 75 5.20 -19.76 11.54
CA GLU A 75 5.20 -18.79 10.44
C GLU A 75 3.86 -18.82 9.67
N LEU A 76 3.25 -20.00 9.52
CA LEU A 76 1.94 -20.14 8.89
C LEU A 76 0.84 -19.42 9.69
N ALA A 77 0.82 -19.61 11.01
CA ALA A 77 -0.13 -18.93 11.90
C ALA A 77 0.03 -17.40 11.84
N ARG A 78 1.27 -16.90 11.77
CA ARG A 78 1.56 -15.46 11.62
C ARG A 78 1.03 -14.91 10.29
N VAL A 79 1.30 -15.59 9.18
CA VAL A 79 0.79 -15.18 7.86
C VAL A 79 -0.73 -15.20 7.84
N GLN A 80 -1.36 -16.21 8.44
CA GLN A 80 -2.82 -16.29 8.55
C GLN A 80 -3.40 -15.09 9.32
N GLN A 81 -2.82 -14.75 10.47
CA GLN A 81 -3.25 -13.59 11.26
C GLN A 81 -3.12 -12.27 10.48
N LEU A 82 -2.04 -12.11 9.71
CA LEU A 82 -1.84 -10.92 8.87
C LEU A 82 -2.86 -10.82 7.73
N LEU A 83 -3.22 -11.95 7.12
CA LEU A 83 -4.20 -12.00 6.04
C LEU A 83 -5.65 -11.86 6.51
N GLN A 84 -5.94 -12.08 7.80
CA GLN A 84 -7.27 -11.85 8.37
C GLN A 84 -7.63 -10.36 8.42
N MET A 85 -6.64 -9.47 8.61
CA MET A 85 -6.86 -8.02 8.65
C MET A 85 -5.82 -7.33 7.76
N PRO A 86 -5.94 -7.43 6.43
CA PRO A 86 -4.90 -7.01 5.48
C PRO A 86 -4.81 -5.48 5.30
N TYR A 87 -5.84 -4.74 5.73
CA TYR A 87 -5.93 -3.27 5.64
C TYR A 87 -5.42 -2.56 6.91
N GLU A 88 -5.32 -3.28 8.03
CA GLU A 88 -4.89 -2.69 9.31
C GLU A 88 -3.37 -2.73 9.48
N ASP A 89 -2.83 -1.70 10.14
CA ASP A 89 -1.41 -1.66 10.50
C ASP A 89 -1.18 -2.50 11.78
N GLN A 90 -0.87 -3.79 11.61
CA GLN A 90 -0.65 -4.73 12.72
C GLN A 90 0.71 -4.55 13.44
N GLY A 91 1.26 -3.33 13.42
CA GLY A 91 2.49 -2.96 14.11
C GLY A 91 3.74 -2.92 13.21
N HIS A 92 4.65 -2.00 13.53
CA HIS A 92 5.81 -1.65 12.71
C HIS A 92 6.69 -2.86 12.32
N VAL A 93 7.04 -3.70 13.29
CA VAL A 93 7.97 -4.84 13.10
C VAL A 93 7.40 -5.92 12.18
N MET A 94 6.11 -6.24 12.31
CA MET A 94 5.45 -7.20 11.42
C MET A 94 5.25 -6.58 10.02
N SER A 95 4.92 -5.29 9.96
CA SER A 95 4.75 -4.60 8.69
C SER A 95 6.02 -4.60 7.84
N GLU A 96 7.18 -4.41 8.44
CA GLU A 96 8.45 -4.31 7.71
C GLU A 96 8.89 -5.66 7.13
N LYS A 97 8.67 -6.76 7.84
CA LYS A 97 9.05 -8.11 7.39
C LYS A 97 8.17 -8.63 6.24
N TYR A 98 6.87 -8.30 6.23
CA TYR A 98 5.91 -8.88 5.27
C TYR A 98 5.41 -7.91 4.20
N ALA A 99 5.56 -6.59 4.40
CA ALA A 99 5.25 -5.57 3.40
C ALA A 99 6.49 -4.99 2.68
N SER A 100 7.69 -5.50 3.00
CA SER A 100 8.92 -5.12 2.30
C SER A 100 8.93 -5.58 0.85
N LEU A 101 9.86 -5.01 0.08
CA LEU A 101 10.09 -5.43 -1.28
C LEU A 101 10.45 -6.92 -1.32
N PRO A 102 9.91 -7.66 -2.31
CA PRO A 102 10.31 -9.03 -2.53
C PRO A 102 11.83 -9.10 -2.75
N PRO A 103 12.53 -10.10 -2.19
CA PRO A 103 13.95 -10.30 -2.47
C PRO A 103 14.15 -10.78 -3.92
N ASP A 104 15.32 -10.52 -4.49
CA ASP A 104 15.62 -10.73 -5.91
C ASP A 104 15.39 -12.17 -6.39
N TRP A 105 15.69 -13.16 -5.55
CA TRP A 105 15.48 -14.58 -5.84
C TRP A 105 14.00 -14.99 -5.93
N SER A 106 13.07 -14.17 -5.43
CA SER A 106 11.66 -14.54 -5.41
C SER A 106 10.97 -14.48 -6.77
N HIS A 107 11.57 -13.77 -7.73
CA HIS A 107 11.01 -13.61 -9.08
C HIS A 107 11.03 -14.90 -9.90
N SER A 108 11.86 -15.88 -9.54
CA SER A 108 11.95 -17.18 -10.21
C SER A 108 11.12 -18.28 -9.53
N ILE A 109 10.44 -17.99 -8.41
CA ILE A 109 9.64 -18.99 -7.71
C ILE A 109 8.33 -19.20 -8.46
N ILE A 110 8.07 -20.45 -8.83
CA ILE A 110 6.77 -20.89 -9.34
C ILE A 110 6.27 -21.96 -8.37
N LEU A 111 5.10 -21.73 -7.78
CA LEU A 111 4.37 -22.75 -7.04
C LEU A 111 3.54 -23.53 -8.08
N THR A 112 4.04 -24.70 -8.48
CA THR A 112 3.31 -25.71 -9.27
C THR A 112 2.46 -26.58 -8.37
#